data_AF-A0A836ULT7-F1
#
_entry.id   AF-A0A836ULT7-F1
#
_cell.length_a   1.000
_cell.length_b   1.000
_cell.length_c   1.000
_cell.angle_alpha   90.00
_cell.angle_beta   90.00
_cell.angle_gamma   90.00
#
_symmetry.space_group_name_H-M   'P 1'
#
loop_
_entity.id
_entity.type
_entity.pdbx_description
1 polymer ?
#
loop_
_entity_poly.entity_id
_entity_poly.type
_entity_poly.pdbx_seq_one_letter_code
_entity_poly.pdbx_strand_id
1 'polypeptide(L)'
;MSTNEGDKRMITEEVRLWKLTRRHVRERLEQGLIKGAILPTGSTEQHNEHLAMEHDTASAAHVAYQAALQLYPQTVVATPEPCRQMRRGPVASQPSQDLLQ
;
A
#
# COMPACT_ATOMS: atom_id res chain seq x y z
N MET A 1 9.56 -6.55 -44.13
CA MET A 1 9.86 -5.78 -42.90
C MET A 1 9.19 -6.53 -41.76
N SER A 2 9.93 -7.43 -41.11
CA SER A 2 9.41 -8.30 -40.05
C SER A 2 9.21 -7.46 -38.80
N THR A 3 7.97 -7.29 -38.36
CA THR A 3 7.64 -6.68 -37.08
C THR A 3 8.12 -7.63 -35.99
N ASN A 4 9.21 -7.29 -35.31
CA ASN A 4 9.70 -8.00 -34.14
C ASN A 4 8.65 -7.90 -33.01
N GLU A 5 7.72 -8.85 -32.97
CA GLU A 5 6.79 -9.07 -31.85
C GLU A 5 7.51 -9.57 -30.57
N GLY A 6 8.82 -9.83 -30.65
CA GLY A 6 9.63 -10.47 -29.60
C GLY A 6 10.19 -9.56 -28.50
N ASP A 7 10.01 -8.24 -28.55
CA ASP A 7 10.48 -7.30 -27.50
C ASP A 7 9.33 -6.57 -26.80
N LYS A 8 8.18 -7.24 -26.62
CA LYS A 8 7.31 -6.92 -25.49
C LYS A 8 8.03 -7.37 -24.23
N ARG A 9 9.04 -6.59 -23.79
CA ARG A 9 9.55 -6.65 -22.42
C ARG A 9 8.31 -6.67 -21.54
N MET A 10 8.09 -7.78 -20.82
CA MET A 10 6.98 -7.96 -19.89
C MET A 10 7.08 -6.84 -18.85
N ILE A 11 6.55 -5.66 -19.15
CA ILE A 11 6.41 -4.60 -18.17
C ILE A 11 5.31 -5.12 -17.27
N THR A 12 5.73 -5.83 -16.22
CA THR A 12 4.82 -6.30 -15.20
C THR A 12 4.03 -5.09 -14.71
N GLU A 13 2.70 -5.17 -14.70
CA GLU A 13 1.80 -4.12 -14.16
C GLU A 13 1.92 -3.99 -12.63
N GLU A 14 3.06 -4.43 -12.08
CA GLU A 14 3.42 -4.26 -10.70
C GLU A 14 3.82 -2.81 -10.44
N VAL A 15 3.05 -2.18 -9.56
CA VAL A 15 3.25 -0.80 -9.07
C VAL A 15 3.89 -0.79 -7.68
N ARG A 16 3.91 -1.92 -6.96
CA ARG A 16 4.50 -2.00 -5.61
C ARG A 16 6.01 -2.07 -5.69
N LEU A 17 6.68 -1.09 -5.10
CA LEU A 17 8.12 -0.94 -5.14
C LEU A 17 8.85 -2.14 -4.54
N TRP A 18 8.35 -2.73 -3.45
CA TRP A 18 8.95 -3.88 -2.77
C TRP A 18 8.79 -5.22 -3.52
N LYS A 19 7.98 -5.24 -4.59
CA LYS A 19 7.86 -6.39 -5.49
C LYS A 19 8.71 -6.24 -6.76
N LEU A 20 9.24 -5.03 -7.01
CA LEU A 20 10.10 -4.74 -8.15
C LEU A 20 11.57 -4.96 -7.78
N THR A 21 12.35 -5.45 -8.75
CA THR A 21 13.81 -5.50 -8.60
C THR A 21 14.40 -4.10 -8.82
N ARG A 22 15.57 -3.85 -8.23
CA ARG A 22 16.33 -2.60 -8.47
C ARG A 22 16.56 -2.32 -9.96
N ARG A 23 16.76 -3.37 -10.76
CA ARG A 23 16.91 -3.28 -12.22
C ARG A 23 15.66 -2.70 -12.87
N HIS A 24 14.47 -3.24 -12.57
CA HIS A 24 13.22 -2.75 -13.13
C HIS A 24 12.94 -1.29 -12.77
N VAL A 25 13.20 -0.91 -11.51
CA VAL A 25 13.00 0.48 -11.06
C VAL A 25 13.93 1.42 -11.80
N ARG A 26 15.22 1.07 -11.92
CA ARG A 26 16.21 1.87 -12.66
C ARG A 26 15.81 2.04 -14.12
N GLU A 27 15.45 0.96 -14.81
CA GLU A 27 15.05 1.00 -16.22
C GLU A 27 13.80 1.87 -16.44
N ARG A 28 12.83 1.83 -15.52
CA ARG A 28 11.62 2.67 -15.58
C ARG A 28 11.92 4.15 -15.31
N LEU A 29 12.86 4.45 -14.41
CA LEU A 29 13.32 5.82 -14.15
C LEU A 29 14.09 6.40 -15.33
N GLU A 30 15.01 5.63 -15.92
CA GLU A 30 15.79 6.02 -17.11
C GLU A 30 14.87 6.29 -18.32
N GLN A 31 13.76 5.57 -18.43
CA GLN A 31 12.73 5.78 -19.46
C GLN A 31 11.77 6.94 -19.15
N GLY A 32 11.89 7.60 -17.99
CA GLY A 32 10.99 8.66 -17.56
C GLY A 32 9.55 8.19 -17.32
N LEU A 33 9.35 6.89 -17.11
CA LEU A 33 8.02 6.31 -16.90
C LEU A 33 7.48 6.68 -15.53
N ILE A 34 8.29 6.57 -14.47
CA ILE A 34 7.89 6.89 -13.10
C ILE A 34 7.99 8.40 -12.89
N LYS A 35 6.86 9.02 -12.57
CA LYS A 35 6.73 10.45 -12.28
C LYS A 35 6.48 10.76 -10.81
N GLY A 36 6.03 9.77 -10.03
CA GLY A 36 5.76 9.96 -8.60
C GLY A 36 5.63 8.64 -7.84
N ALA A 37 5.58 8.75 -6.52
CA ALA A 37 5.38 7.63 -5.62
C ALA A 37 4.29 7.95 -4.58
N ILE A 38 3.47 6.96 -4.25
CA ILE A 38 2.52 7.02 -3.14
C ILE A 38 3.18 6.31 -1.95
N LEU A 39 3.25 7.00 -0.81
CA LEU A 39 3.64 6.41 0.46
C LEU A 39 2.38 6.21 1.30
N PRO A 40 1.80 4.99 1.35
CA PRO A 40 0.68 4.73 2.22
C PRO A 40 1.14 4.73 3.67
N THR A 41 0.55 5.63 4.46
CA THR A 41 0.74 5.71 5.90
C THR A 41 -0.58 5.35 6.59
N GLY A 42 -0.53 4.48 7.59
CA GLY A 42 -1.68 4.15 8.43
C GLY A 42 -1.28 4.15 9.89
N SER A 43 -2.15 3.64 10.76
CA SER A 43 -1.86 3.45 12.18
C SER A 43 -1.97 1.97 12.57
N THR A 44 -1.53 1.68 13.78
CA THR A 44 -1.77 0.39 14.45
C THR A 44 -2.52 0.70 15.74
N GLU A 45 -3.85 0.59 15.70
CA GLU A 45 -4.75 1.06 16.75
C GLU A 45 -5.65 -0.06 17.25
N GLN A 46 -6.14 0.08 18.49
CA GLN A 46 -7.17 -0.84 18.96
C GLN A 46 -8.45 -0.58 18.16
N HIS A 47 -8.88 -1.57 17.40
CA HIS A 47 -10.24 -1.66 16.92
C HIS A 47 -11.04 -2.58 17.86
N ASN A 48 -12.36 -2.69 17.66
CA ASN A 48 -13.19 -3.65 18.38
C ASN A 48 -12.71 -5.10 18.13
N GLU A 49 -13.15 -6.07 18.94
CA GLU A 49 -12.66 -7.47 18.94
C GLU A 49 -12.72 -8.21 17.58
N HIS A 50 -13.37 -7.61 16.58
CA HIS A 50 -13.57 -8.18 15.25
C HIS A 50 -12.67 -7.60 14.16
N LEU A 51 -11.84 -6.59 14.47
CA LEU A 51 -11.00 -5.89 13.49
C LEU A 51 -9.51 -6.03 13.81
N ALA A 52 -8.71 -6.25 12.77
CA ALA A 52 -7.26 -6.35 12.91
C ALA A 52 -6.65 -4.98 13.24
N MET A 53 -5.70 -4.95 14.17
CA MET A 53 -5.01 -3.72 14.60
C MET A 53 -4.34 -2.95 13.45
N GLU A 54 -4.01 -3.63 12.34
CA GLU A 54 -3.38 -3.08 11.14
C GLU A 54 -4.37 -2.51 10.11
N HIS A 55 -5.67 -2.52 10.42
CA HIS A 55 -6.74 -2.20 9.46
C HIS A 55 -6.50 -0.88 8.72
N ASP A 56 -6.03 0.15 9.40
CA ASP A 56 -5.78 1.46 8.80
C ASP A 56 -4.64 1.40 7.78
N THR A 57 -3.57 0.69 8.13
CA THR A 57 -2.41 0.50 7.25
C THR A 57 -2.76 -0.38 6.05
N ALA A 58 -3.53 -1.45 6.25
CA ALA A 58 -4.00 -2.33 5.18
C ALA A 58 -4.95 -1.61 4.21
N SER A 59 -5.88 -0.80 4.75
CA SER A 59 -6.82 0.00 3.96
C SER A 59 -6.10 1.06 3.13
N ALA A 60 -5.19 1.81 3.75
CA ALA A 60 -4.38 2.81 3.05
C ALA A 60 -3.53 2.17 1.93
N ALA A 61 -2.91 1.02 2.20
CA ALA A 61 -2.14 0.28 1.20
C ALA A 61 -3.02 -0.20 0.02
N HIS A 62 -4.24 -0.65 0.29
CA HIS A 62 -5.16 -1.09 -0.76
C HIS A 62 -5.59 0.06 -1.68
N VAL A 63 -5.98 1.21 -1.10
CA VAL A 63 -6.37 2.40 -1.87
C VAL A 63 -5.18 2.91 -2.69
N ALA A 64 -3.98 2.98 -2.08
CA ALA A 64 -2.76 3.39 -2.77
C ALA A 64 -2.44 2.47 -3.96
N TYR A 65 -2.63 1.16 -3.81
CA TYR A 65 -2.44 0.19 -4.88
C TYR A 65 -3.41 0.41 -6.04
N GLN A 66 -4.71 0.54 -5.76
CA GLN A 66 -5.71 0.79 -6.80
C GLN A 66 -5.48 2.13 -7.52
N ALA A 67 -5.13 3.19 -6.77
CA ALA A 67 -4.80 4.48 -7.35
C ALA A 67 -3.55 4.41 -8.27
N ALA A 68 -2.51 3.70 -7.84
CA ALA A 68 -1.30 3.54 -8.64
C ALA A 68 -1.53 2.70 -9.91
N LEU A 69 -2.41 1.70 -9.88
CA LEU A 69 -2.82 0.95 -11.08
C LEU A 69 -3.50 1.86 -12.11
N GLN A 70 -4.40 2.76 -11.67
CA GLN A 70 -5.06 3.72 -12.56
C GLN A 70 -4.09 4.75 -13.15
N LEU A 71 -2.99 5.02 -12.45
CA LEU A 71 -1.94 5.94 -12.87
C LEU A 71 -0.76 5.23 -13.55
N TYR A 72 -0.84 3.92 -13.78
CA TYR A 72 0.25 3.14 -14.37
C TYR A 72 0.63 3.67 -15.77
N PRO A 73 1.92 3.74 -16.13
CA PRO A 73 3.12 3.38 -15.34
C PRO A 73 3.71 4.54 -14.53
N GLN A 74 2.98 5.63 -14.36
CA GLN A 74 3.50 6.91 -13.84
C GLN A 74 3.70 6.93 -12.33
N THR A 75 3.04 6.03 -11.60
CA THR A 75 3.04 6.04 -10.14
C THR A 75 3.38 4.67 -9.58
N VAL A 76 4.25 4.66 -8.58
CA VAL A 76 4.60 3.46 -7.80
C VAL A 76 4.15 3.60 -6.35
N VAL A 77 3.97 2.48 -5.65
CA VAL A 77 3.59 2.44 -4.24
C VAL A 77 4.81 2.02 -3.43
N ALA A 78 5.24 2.87 -2.50
CA ALA A 78 6.28 2.54 -1.54
C ALA A 78 5.74 1.60 -0.45
N THR A 79 6.63 0.88 0.24
CA THR A 79 6.26 0.00 1.35
C THR A 79 5.39 0.76 2.35
N PRO A 80 4.22 0.23 2.76
CA PRO A 80 3.38 0.87 3.76
C PRO A 80 4.13 1.03 5.09
N GLU A 81 4.09 2.24 5.63
CA GLU A 81 4.70 2.56 6.92
C GLU A 81 3.61 2.73 7.97
N PRO A 82 3.47 1.80 8.94
CA PRO A 82 2.55 1.96 10.05
C PRO A 82 3.08 3.05 11.00
N CYS A 83 2.40 4.19 11.04
CA CYS A 83 2.64 5.26 12.00
C CYS A 83 1.78 5.04 13.25
N ARG A 84 2.33 4.29 14.20
CA ARG A 84 1.93 4.09 15.62
C ARG A 84 0.69 4.85 16.12
N GLN A 85 -0.27 4.10 16.72
CA GLN A 85 -0.83 4.43 18.04
C GLN A 85 -1.51 3.24 18.75
N MET A 86 -0.82 2.59 19.70
CA MET A 86 -1.49 2.29 20.99
C MET A 86 -0.51 2.11 22.16
N ARG A 87 -0.74 2.91 23.22
CA ARG A 87 -0.31 2.66 24.61
C ARG A 87 -1.55 2.29 25.43
N ARG A 88 -1.47 1.30 26.32
CA ARG A 88 -2.40 1.14 27.45
C ARG A 88 -2.05 2.16 28.53
N GLY A 89 -2.96 3.09 28.84
CA GLY A 89 -3.03 3.69 30.19
C GLY A 89 -3.63 2.68 31.19
N PRO A 90 -3.49 2.87 32.51
CA PRO A 90 -4.10 1.97 33.48
C PRO A 90 -5.62 1.93 33.26
N VAL A 91 -6.18 0.72 33.21
CA VAL A 91 -7.59 0.44 32.94
C VAL A 91 -8.48 1.24 33.90
N ALA A 92 -9.22 2.21 33.37
CA ALA A 92 -10.43 2.72 34.00
C ALA A 92 -11.61 2.05 33.29
N SER A 93 -12.34 1.25 34.07
CA SER A 93 -13.58 0.53 33.75
C SER A 93 -14.43 1.19 32.66
N GLN A 94 -14.62 0.52 31.52
CA GLN A 94 -15.77 0.80 30.66
C GLN A 94 -17.00 0.08 31.25
N PRO A 95 -18.15 0.76 31.45
CA PRO A 95 -19.37 0.08 31.85
C PRO A 95 -19.94 -0.71 30.68
N SER A 96 -20.46 -1.89 31.02
CA SER A 96 -21.03 -2.92 30.14
C SER A 96 -22.06 -2.33 29.17
N GLN A 97 -21.84 -2.50 27.86
CA GLN A 97 -22.90 -2.32 26.85
C GLN A 97 -23.73 -3.59 26.67
N ASP A 98 -24.13 -4.23 27.77
CA ASP A 98 -25.10 -5.32 27.78
C ASP A 98 -26.42 -4.81 28.38
N LEU A 99 -27.10 -3.93 27.66
CA LEU A 99 -28.53 -3.68 27.87
C LEU A 99 -29.18 -3.02 26.66
N LEU A 100 -29.31 -3.75 25.55
CA LEU A 100 -30.32 -3.51 24.51
C LEU A 100 -30.39 -4.73 23.59
N GLN A 101 -30.95 -5.81 24.13
CA GLN A 101 -31.76 -6.80 23.39
C GLN A 101 -33.01 -7.08 24.21
#